data_AF-A0A1R3KH67-F1
#
_entry.id   AF-A0A1R3KH67-F1
#
_cell.length_a   1.000
_cell.length_b   1.000
_cell.length_c   1.000
_cell.angle_alpha   90.00
_cell.angle_beta   90.00
_cell.angle_gamma   90.00
#
_symmetry.space_group_name_H-M   'P 1'
#
loop_
_entity.id
_entity.type
_entity.pdbx_description
1 polymer ?
#
loop_
_entity_poly.entity_id
_entity_poly.type
_entity_poly.pdbx_seq_one_letter_code
_entity_poly.pdbx_strand_id
1 'polypeptide(L)'
;MDGAELELERRSKFLNSLIQKKKAIQQHEQNERLNVKVRASDMPLPLQDKAFRCARDQLDSMPGKLDSKRLALALKKTFFNVPKRKTSREVVQYMLE
;
A
#
# COMPACT_ATOMS: atom_id res chain seq x y z
N MET A 1 -9.04 26.44 -40.13
CA MET A 1 -7.72 25.82 -39.88
C MET A 1 -7.94 24.57 -39.01
N ASP A 2 -8.95 23.74 -39.34
CA ASP A 2 -9.71 23.08 -38.25
C ASP A 2 -9.64 21.55 -38.27
N GLY A 3 -9.24 20.94 -39.39
CA GLY A 3 -9.20 19.47 -39.51
C GLY A 3 -8.13 18.80 -38.64
N ALA A 4 -6.95 19.43 -38.52
CA ALA A 4 -5.87 18.93 -37.69
C ALA A 4 -6.20 19.02 -36.20
N GLU A 5 -6.89 20.08 -35.77
CA GLU A 5 -7.33 20.27 -34.39
C GLU A 5 -8.42 19.28 -34.00
N LEU A 6 -9.41 19.07 -34.87
CA LEU A 6 -10.46 18.06 -34.70
C LEU A 6 -9.90 16.64 -34.57
N GLU A 7 -8.91 16.30 -35.39
CA GLU A 7 -8.24 14.99 -35.33
C GLU A 7 -7.41 14.83 -34.04
N LEU A 8 -6.72 15.89 -33.61
CA LEU A 8 -6.01 15.90 -32.32
C LEU A 8 -6.98 15.70 -31.14
N GLU A 9 -8.14 16.37 -31.16
CA GLU A 9 -9.15 16.22 -30.13
C GLU A 9 -9.70 14.78 -30.08
N ARG A 10 -9.98 14.18 -31.25
CA ARG A 10 -10.40 12.78 -31.36
C ARG A 10 -9.36 11.81 -30.78
N ARG A 11 -8.09 11.99 -31.15
CA ARG A 11 -6.98 11.18 -30.64
C ARG A 11 -6.78 11.35 -29.14
N SER A 12 -6.88 12.57 -28.64
CA SER A 12 -6.80 12.88 -27.21
C SER A 12 -7.90 12.17 -26.42
N LYS A 13 -9.15 12.22 -26.89
CA LYS A 13 -10.28 11.52 -26.27
C LYS A 13 -10.09 10.01 -26.27
N PHE A 14 -9.67 9.44 -27.41
CA PHE A 14 -9.41 8.00 -27.52
C PHE A 14 -8.31 7.54 -26.56
N LEU A 15 -7.18 8.26 -26.52
CA LEU A 15 -6.08 7.95 -25.63
C LEU A 15 -6.49 8.04 -24.16
N ASN A 16 -7.21 9.11 -23.77
CA ASN A 16 -7.71 9.26 -22.40
C ASN A 16 -8.65 8.12 -22.00
N SER A 17 -9.51 7.65 -22.91
CA SER A 17 -10.37 6.49 -22.68
C SER A 17 -9.55 5.21 -22.43
N LEU A 18 -8.50 4.97 -23.24
CA LEU A 18 -7.60 3.83 -23.03
C LEU A 18 -6.86 3.90 -21.68
N ILE A 19 -6.39 5.09 -21.30
CA ILE A 19 -5.72 5.32 -20.02
C ILE A 19 -6.68 5.06 -18.86
N GLN A 20 -7.90 5.59 -18.91
CA GLN A 20 -8.92 5.38 -17.87
C GLN A 20 -9.27 3.89 -17.74
N LYS A 21 -9.46 3.18 -18.86
CA LYS A 21 -9.71 1.73 -18.85
C LYS A 21 -8.57 0.95 -18.21
N LYS A 22 -7.31 1.28 -18.56
CA LYS A 22 -6.13 0.64 -17.96
C LYS A 22 -6.02 0.93 -16.46
N LYS A 23 -6.28 2.16 -16.02
CA LYS A 23 -6.29 2.54 -14.61
C LYS A 23 -7.38 1.79 -13.84
N ALA A 24 -8.58 1.64 -14.40
CA ALA A 24 -9.67 0.89 -13.79
C ALA A 24 -9.32 -0.60 -13.61
N ILE A 25 -8.69 -1.22 -14.61
CA ILE A 25 -8.22 -2.62 -14.53
C ILE A 25 -7.11 -2.75 -13.47
N GLN A 26 -6.13 -1.83 -13.44
CA GLN A 26 -5.07 -1.84 -12.44
C GLN A 26 -5.60 -1.62 -11.02
N GLN A 27 -6.57 -0.71 -10.85
CA GLN A 27 -7.25 -0.52 -9.57
C GLN A 27 -8.05 -1.76 -9.18
N HIS A 28 -8.70 -2.43 -10.14
CA HIS A 28 -9.42 -3.66 -9.88
C HIS A 28 -8.47 -4.81 -9.48
N GLU A 29 -7.38 -5.04 -10.21
CA GLU A 29 -6.35 -6.02 -9.82
C GLU A 29 -5.72 -5.68 -8.47
N GLN A 30 -5.44 -4.41 -8.18
CA GLN A 30 -4.96 -3.99 -6.87
C GLN A 30 -6.01 -4.27 -5.78
N ASN A 31 -7.28 -3.97 -6.03
CA ASN A 31 -8.37 -4.23 -5.08
C ASN A 31 -8.65 -5.73 -4.88
N GLU A 32 -8.61 -6.56 -5.93
CA GLU A 32 -8.77 -8.03 -5.81
C GLU A 32 -7.62 -8.66 -5.03
N ARG A 33 -6.40 -8.16 -5.25
CA ARG A 33 -5.23 -8.51 -4.44
C ARG A 33 -5.32 -7.98 -3.00
N LEU A 34 -6.19 -7.01 -2.76
CA LEU A 34 -6.42 -6.35 -1.48
C LEU A 34 -7.89 -6.53 -1.08
N ASN A 35 -8.39 -7.77 -1.05
CA ASN A 35 -9.66 -8.14 -0.37
C ASN A 35 -9.62 -7.87 1.16
N VAL A 36 -8.84 -6.88 1.59
CA VAL A 36 -8.59 -6.44 2.95
C VAL A 36 -9.18 -5.04 3.07
N LYS A 37 -10.23 -4.90 3.87
CA LYS A 37 -10.82 -3.61 4.22
C LYS A 37 -10.45 -3.26 5.65
N VAL A 38 -9.93 -2.05 5.86
CA VAL A 38 -9.67 -1.52 7.19
C VAL A 38 -11.00 -1.20 7.86
N ARG A 39 -11.26 -1.80 9.02
CA ARG A 39 -12.45 -1.48 9.84
C ARG A 39 -12.19 -0.31 10.79
N ALA A 40 -10.99 -0.25 11.35
CA ALA A 40 -10.52 0.82 12.21
C ALA A 40 -8.98 0.81 12.21
N SER A 41 -8.35 1.99 12.25
CA SER A 41 -6.90 2.12 12.39
C SER A 41 -6.51 3.53 12.81
N ASP A 42 -5.71 3.65 13.86
CA ASP A 42 -5.06 4.91 14.26
C ASP A 42 -3.72 5.14 13.55
N MET A 43 -3.30 4.23 12.66
CA MET A 43 -2.06 4.38 11.88
C MET A 43 -2.29 5.32 10.69
N PRO A 44 -1.36 6.26 10.38
CA PRO A 44 -1.51 7.12 9.22
C PRO A 44 -1.42 6.31 7.91
N LEU A 45 -2.08 6.77 6.85
CA LEU A 45 -2.19 6.05 5.56
C LEU A 45 -0.84 5.53 5.01
N PRO A 46 0.27 6.30 5.04
CA PRO A 46 1.55 5.79 4.54
C PRO A 46 2.11 4.61 5.36
N LEU A 47 1.76 4.49 6.65
CA LEU A 47 2.10 3.32 7.47
C LEU A 47 1.15 2.16 7.21
N GLN A 48 -0.13 2.42 6.93
CA GLN A 48 -1.08 1.38 6.55
C GLN A 48 -0.66 0.70 5.24
N ASP A 49 -0.28 1.46 4.21
CA ASP A 49 0.19 0.92 2.94
C ASP A 49 1.45 0.05 3.11
N LYS A 50 2.40 0.52 3.92
CA LYS A 50 3.57 -0.27 4.29
C LYS A 50 3.17 -1.56 5.02
N ALA A 51 2.17 -1.50 5.88
CA ALA A 51 1.68 -2.67 6.59
C ALA A 51 1.00 -3.70 5.70
N PHE A 52 0.17 -3.28 4.76
CA PHE A 52 -0.42 -4.20 3.80
C PHE A 52 0.62 -4.84 2.90
N ARG A 53 1.59 -4.06 2.42
CA ARG A 53 2.71 -4.59 1.63
C ARG A 53 3.51 -5.63 2.40
N CYS A 54 3.96 -5.31 3.60
CA CYS A 54 4.72 -6.26 4.42
C CYS A 54 3.91 -7.52 4.74
N ALA A 55 2.61 -7.40 5.01
CA ALA A 55 1.76 -8.56 5.27
C ALA A 55 1.66 -9.47 4.05
N ARG A 56 1.50 -8.88 2.87
CA ARG A 56 1.47 -9.60 1.61
C ARG A 56 2.80 -10.28 1.29
N ASP A 57 3.92 -9.59 1.46
CA ASP A 57 5.24 -10.17 1.21
C ASP A 57 5.48 -11.42 2.10
N GLN A 58 4.99 -11.40 3.34
CA GLN A 58 5.03 -12.57 4.22
C GLN A 58 4.13 -13.71 3.74
N LEU A 59 2.94 -13.40 3.22
CA LEU A 59 2.03 -14.40 2.63
C LEU A 59 2.65 -15.03 1.38
N ASP A 60 3.21 -14.22 0.49
CA ASP A 60 3.83 -14.66 -0.76
C ASP A 60 5.10 -15.50 -0.48
N SER A 61 5.83 -15.20 0.60
CA SER A 61 7.00 -15.97 1.06
C SER A 61 6.67 -17.31 1.72
N MET A 62 5.39 -17.60 2.02
CA MET A 62 4.97 -18.82 2.71
C MET A 62 4.25 -19.77 1.75
N PRO A 63 4.98 -20.61 0.99
CA PRO A 63 4.34 -21.59 0.11
C PRO A 63 3.63 -22.67 0.93
N GLY A 64 2.36 -22.94 0.61
CA GLY A 64 1.57 -24.03 1.20
C GLY A 64 0.43 -23.57 2.12
N LYS A 65 0.02 -24.44 3.05
CA LYS A 65 -1.08 -24.16 3.97
C LYS A 65 -0.69 -23.03 4.93
N LEU A 66 -1.54 -22.01 5.01
CA LEU A 66 -1.35 -20.84 5.87
C LEU A 66 -1.21 -21.25 7.35
N ASP A 67 -0.07 -20.94 7.96
CA ASP A 67 0.14 -21.06 9.40
C ASP A 67 -0.05 -19.69 10.08
N SER A 68 -1.20 -19.52 10.71
CA SER A 68 -1.59 -18.28 11.39
C SER A 68 -0.62 -17.88 12.50
N LYS A 69 -0.02 -18.83 13.22
CA LYS A 69 0.92 -18.52 14.33
C LYS A 69 2.23 -17.98 13.78
N ARG A 70 2.76 -18.62 12.74
CA ARG A 70 3.99 -18.19 12.07
C ARG A 70 3.79 -16.82 11.40
N LEU A 71 2.67 -16.62 10.73
CA LEU A 71 2.34 -15.32 10.13
C LEU A 71 2.25 -14.23 11.21
N ALA A 72 1.50 -14.45 12.29
CA ALA A 72 1.39 -13.47 13.38
C ALA A 72 2.75 -13.11 13.99
N LEU A 73 3.62 -14.10 14.20
CA LEU A 73 4.98 -13.86 14.71
C LEU A 73 5.83 -13.05 13.72
N ALA A 74 5.75 -13.35 12.42
CA ALA A 74 6.48 -12.63 11.39
C ALA A 74 6.01 -11.17 11.30
N LEU A 75 4.70 -10.93 11.26
CA LEU A 75 4.11 -9.59 11.26
C LEU A 75 4.51 -8.81 12.52
N LYS A 76 4.48 -9.46 13.70
CA LYS A 76 4.93 -8.82 14.95
C LYS A 76 6.40 -8.40 14.87
N LYS A 77 7.28 -9.17 14.25
CA LYS A 77 8.69 -8.80 14.11
C LYS A 77 8.90 -7.63 13.14
N THR A 78 8.15 -7.58 12.05
CA THR A 78 8.31 -6.55 11.01
C THR A 78 7.71 -5.20 11.44
N PHE A 79 6.61 -5.18 12.19
CA PHE A 79 5.95 -3.93 12.60
C PHE A 79 6.49 -3.30 13.89
N PHE A 80 6.98 -4.10 14.84
CA PHE A 80 7.42 -3.57 16.14
C PHE A 80 8.86 -3.07 16.13
N ASN A 81 9.58 -3.20 15.00
CA ASN A 81 10.84 -2.51 14.75
C ASN A 81 10.65 -1.08 14.21
N VAL A 82 9.41 -0.64 14.00
CA VAL A 82 9.15 0.79 13.79
C VAL A 82 9.49 1.50 15.11
N PRO A 83 10.36 2.53 15.11
CA PRO A 83 10.74 3.22 16.33
C PRO A 83 9.46 3.70 17.01
N LYS A 84 9.16 3.09 18.18
CA LYS A 84 8.17 3.62 19.11
C LYS A 84 8.54 5.09 19.26
N ARG A 85 7.58 6.00 19.01
CA ARG A 85 7.80 7.42 19.30
C ARG A 85 8.29 7.46 20.74
N LYS A 86 9.59 7.75 20.92
CA LYS A 86 10.17 7.96 22.24
C LYS A 86 9.31 9.05 22.87
N THR A 87 8.56 8.70 23.90
CA THR A 87 7.85 9.72 24.67
C THR A 87 8.91 10.66 25.23
N SER A 88 8.59 11.95 25.41
CA SER A 88 9.58 12.99 25.77
C SER A 88 10.44 12.65 26.99
N ARG A 89 10.06 11.67 27.81
CA ARG A 89 10.88 11.12 28.91
C ARG A 89 12.08 10.27 28.45
N GLU A 90 11.94 9.48 27.38
CA GLU A 90 13.02 8.63 26.86
C GLU A 90 14.07 9.41 26.06
N VAL A 91 13.74 10.60 25.55
CA VAL A 91 14.71 11.43 24.79
C VAL A 91 15.72 12.10 25.74
N VAL A 92 15.31 12.40 26.98
CA VAL A 92 16.18 13.03 27.99
C VAL A 92 17.24 12.06 28.51
N GLN A 93 16.92 10.78 28.63
CA GLN A 93 17.84 9.75 29.14
C GLN A 93 19.09 9.58 28.24
N TYR A 94 18.98 9.84 26.93
CA TYR A 94 20.08 9.64 25.97
C TYR A 94 20.91 10.90 25.67
N MET A 95 20.65 12.04 26.33
CA MET A 95 21.46 13.26 26.20
C MET A 95 22.30 13.57 27.46
N LEU A 96 22.37 12.63 28.41
CA LEU A 96 23.10 12.78 29.67
C LEU A 96 24.17 11.71 29.93
N GLU A 97 24.54 10.94 28.91
CA GLU A 97 25.76 10.10 28.87
C GLU A 97 26.59 10.51 27.65
#